data_AF-H0HNB9-F1
#
_entry.id   AF-H0HNB9-F1
#
_cell.length_a   1.000
_cell.length_b   1.000
_cell.length_c   1.000
_cell.angle_alpha   90.00
_cell.angle_beta   90.00
_cell.angle_gamma   90.00
#
_symmetry.space_group_name_H-M   'P 1'
#
loop_
_entity.id
_entity.type
_entity.pdbx_description
1 polymer ?
#
loop_
_entity_poly.entity_id
_entity_poly.type
_entity_poly.pdbx_seq_one_letter_code
_entity_poly.pdbx_strand_id
1 'polypeptide(L)' 'SLAAFPVGACSRTILGKVEIVLLRTAEDAFRVECWRSFADYAFAFLIEAARDAAA' A
#
# COMPACT_ATOMS: atom_id res chain seq x y z
N SER A 1 -11.47 -7.67 5.36
CA SER A 1 -12.21 -6.77 6.29
C SER A 1 -11.19 -6.00 7.12
N LEU A 2 -11.45 -4.72 7.44
CA LEU A 2 -10.61 -3.89 8.32
C LEU A 2 -10.42 -4.52 9.71
N ALA A 3 -11.34 -5.37 10.16
CA ALA A 3 -11.20 -6.12 11.41
C ALA A 3 -10.04 -7.14 11.37
N ALA A 4 -9.70 -7.67 10.20
CA ALA A 4 -8.60 -8.62 10.02
C ALA A 4 -7.22 -7.93 9.89
N PHE A 5 -7.22 -6.60 9.73
CA PHE A 5 -6.00 -5.80 9.61
C PHE A 5 -6.14 -4.53 10.45
N PRO A 6 -6.11 -4.65 11.79
CA PRO A 6 -6.32 -3.53 12.70
C PRO A 6 -5.21 -2.47 12.61
N VAL A 7 -5.43 -1.29 13.20
CA VAL A 7 -4.38 -0.26 13.31
C VAL A 7 -3.17 -0.84 14.05
N GLY A 8 -1.96 -0.60 13.54
CA GLY A 8 -0.71 -1.21 14.00
C GLY A 8 -0.39 -2.56 13.36
N ALA A 9 -1.31 -3.16 12.59
CA ALA A 9 -1.01 -4.37 11.84
C ALA A 9 -0.03 -4.09 10.69
N CYS A 10 0.84 -5.07 10.46
CA CYS A 10 1.88 -5.02 9.45
C CYS A 10 1.98 -6.37 8.74
N SER A 11 2.16 -6.38 7.41
CA SER A 11 2.39 -7.60 6.66
C SER A 11 3.31 -7.37 5.46
N ARG A 12 4.08 -8.39 5.10
CA ARG A 12 4.75 -8.49 3.80
C ARG A 12 3.77 -9.08 2.79
N THR A 13 3.59 -8.39 1.68
CA THR A 13 2.65 -8.79 0.62
C THR A 13 3.12 -8.26 -0.73
N ILE A 14 2.37 -8.54 -1.79
CA ILE A 14 2.62 -8.03 -3.14
C ILE A 14 1.60 -6.93 -3.48
N LEU A 15 2.09 -5.80 -4.01
CA LEU A 15 1.29 -4.76 -4.64
C LEU A 15 1.65 -4.68 -6.13
N GLY A 16 0.69 -5.00 -7.00
CA GLY A 16 0.97 -5.16 -8.43
C GLY A 16 1.99 -6.27 -8.67
N LYS A 17 3.20 -5.89 -9.06
CA LYS A 17 4.33 -6.81 -9.31
C LYS A 17 5.50 -6.64 -8.34
N VAL A 18 5.30 -5.91 -7.23
CA VAL A 18 6.38 -5.55 -6.30
C VAL A 18 6.06 -6.05 -4.90
N GLU A 19 7.06 -6.64 -4.25
CA GLU A 19 6.98 -6.96 -2.83
C GLU A 19 7.07 -5.71 -1.97
N ILE A 20 6.13 -5.56 -1.06
CA ILE A 20 6.00 -4.42 -0.15
C ILE A 20 5.84 -4.87 1.30
N VAL A 21 6.11 -3.94 2.22
CA VAL A 21 5.57 -4.00 3.57
C VAL A 21 4.41 -3.02 3.65
N LEU A 22 3.24 -3.52 4.05
CA LEU A 22 2.05 -2.71 4.29
C LEU A 22 1.84 -2.55 5.80
N LEU A 23 1.77 -1.31 6.28
CA LEU A 23 1.49 -0.96 7.67
C LEU A 23 0.23 -0.10 7.76
N ARG A 24 -0.72 -0.44 8.63
CA ARG A 24 -1.86 0.43 8.93
C ARG A 24 -1.52 1.37 10.08
N THR A 25 -1.41 2.66 9.81
CA THR A 25 -0.94 3.67 10.78
C THR A 25 -2.09 4.41 11.48
N ALA A 26 -3.27 4.47 10.86
CA ALA A 26 -4.48 5.05 11.47
C ALA A 26 -5.74 4.33 10.94
N GLU A 27 -6.92 4.80 11.31
CA GLU A 27 -8.19 4.20 10.89
C GLU A 27 -8.32 4.13 9.36
N ASP A 28 -7.88 5.17 8.66
CA ASP A 28 -7.96 5.36 7.21
C ASP A 28 -6.58 5.56 6.53
N ALA A 29 -5.49 5.38 7.27
CA ALA A 29 -4.14 5.61 6.78
C ALA A 29 -3.30 4.33 6.73
N PHE A 30 -2.62 4.14 5.59
CA PHE A 30 -1.68 3.05 5.35
C PHE A 30 -0.35 3.59 4.84
N ARG A 31 0.74 2.98 5.29
CA ARG A 31 2.10 3.22 4.83
C ARG A 31 2.56 2.03 4.01
N VAL A 32 3.07 2.31 2.81
CA VAL A 32 3.63 1.30 1.90
C VAL A 32 5.14 1.52 1.83
N GLU A 33 5.89 0.50 2.22
CA GLU A 33 7.34 0.45 2.05
C GLU A 33 7.69 -0.48 0.89
N CYS A 34 8.63 -0.05 0.05
CA CYS A 34 9.16 -0.87 -1.03
C CYS A 34 10.68 -0.69 -1.14
N TRP A 35 11.33 -1.60 -1.84
CA TRP A 35 12.74 -1.42 -2.22
C TRP A 35 12.89 -0.17 -3.08
N ARG A 36 13.93 0.63 -2.83
CA ARG A 36 14.16 1.91 -3.52
C ARG A 36 14.12 1.81 -5.05
N SER A 37 14.64 0.73 -5.64
CA SER A 37 14.63 0.53 -7.09
C SER A 37 13.24 0.36 -7.70
N PHE A 38 12.22 0.05 -6.88
CA PHE A 38 10.84 -0.09 -7.30
C PHE A 38 9.95 1.12 -6.94
N ALA A 39 10.53 2.16 -6.31
CA ALA A 39 9.78 3.31 -5.82
C ALA A 39 8.97 4.00 -6.93
N ASP A 40 9.58 4.24 -8.09
CA ASP A 40 8.90 4.89 -9.22
C ASP A 40 7.72 4.07 -9.73
N TYR A 41 7.87 2.75 -9.83
CA TYR A 41 6.78 1.85 -10.23
C TYR A 41 5.64 1.85 -9.20
N ALA A 42 5.96 1.68 -7.91
CA ALA A 42 4.97 1.64 -6.85
C ALA A 42 4.19 2.96 -6.76
N PHE A 43 4.87 4.09 -6.92
CA PHE A 43 4.26 5.41 -6.89
C PHE A 43 3.35 5.65 -8.11
N ALA A 44 3.82 5.33 -9.32
CA ALA A 44 3.01 5.43 -10.54
C ALA A 44 1.76 4.52 -10.47
N PHE A 45 1.91 3.31 -9.93
CA PHE A 45 0.80 2.38 -9.73
C PHE A 45 -0.28 2.96 -8.79
N LEU A 46 0.14 3.57 -7.67
CA LEU A 46 -0.78 4.20 -6.72
C LEU A 46 -1.46 5.44 -7.30
N ILE A 47 -0.76 6.26 -8.10
CA ILE A 47 -1.37 7.39 -8.80
C ILE A 47 -2.50 6.92 -9.73
N GLU A 48 -2.25 5.86 -10.50
CA GLU A 48 -3.26 5.34 -11.42
C GLU A 48 -4.47 4.77 -10.67
N ALA A 49 -4.23 3.98 -9.62
CA ALA A 49 -5.30 3.45 -8.77
C ALA A 49 -6.13 4.57 -8.09
N ALA A 50 -5.50 5.68 -7.72
CA ALA A 50 -6.20 6.82 -7.10
C ALA A 50 -7.15 7.52 -8.08
N ARG A 51 -6.88 7.49 -9.40
CA ARG A 51 -7.80 8.04 -10.41
C ARG A 51 -9.07 7.21 -10.51
N ASP A 52 -8.93 5.89 -10.53
CA ASP A 52 -10.08 4.96 -10.56
C ASP A 52 -10.92 5.06 -9.29
N ALA A 53 -10.28 5.14 -8.12
CA ALA A 53 -10.99 5.29 -6.84
C ALA A 53 -11.77 6.60 -6.68
N ALA A 54 -11.39 7.64 -7.44
CA ALA A 54 -12.04 8.94 -7.43
C ALA A 54 -13.14 9.09 -8.50
N ALA A 55 -13.30 8.11 -9.39
CA ALA A 55 -14.33 8.09 -10.42
C ALA A 55 -15.69 7.63 -9.86
#